data_AF-A0A6L3F2U7-F1
#
_entry.id   AF-A0A6L3F2U7-F1
#
_cell.length_a   1.000
_cell.length_b   1.000
_cell.length_c   1.000
_cell.angle_alpha   90.00
_cell.angle_beta   90.00
_cell.angle_gamma   90.00
#
_symmetry.space_group_name_H-M   'P 1'
#
loop_
_entity.id
_entity.type
_entity.pdbx_description
1 polymer ?
#
loop_
_entity_poly.entity_id
_entity_poly.type
_entity_poly.pdbx_seq_one_letter_code
_entity_poly.pdbx_strand_id
1 'polypeptide(L)'
;MSDDKLEEMLENSREEMFNLRFQQASARLEDYSRLKHVRREIAQLESVLHMRRLAVETAVSESTELANFLKDKTWKATARYDYENLIAYQVEFTDESGDSLASAVVDLNKKRVRSRKARSASKKSSSLKSFEIAG
;
A
#
# COMPACT_ATOMS: atom_id res chain seq x y z
N MET A 1 -6.60 8.82 5.59
CA MET A 1 -6.15 8.01 6.74
C MET A 1 -4.64 7.83 6.63
N SER A 2 -3.89 8.21 7.68
CA SER A 2 -2.42 8.05 7.73
C SER A 2 -2.02 6.58 7.85
N ASP A 3 -0.75 6.29 7.56
CA ASP A 3 -0.19 4.95 7.71
C ASP A 3 -0.15 4.52 9.18
N ASP A 4 0.27 5.41 10.08
CA ASP A 4 0.29 5.14 11.53
C ASP A 4 -1.07 4.71 12.07
N LYS A 5 -2.15 5.36 11.60
CA LYS A 5 -3.52 5.00 12.01
C LYS A 5 -3.95 3.64 11.46
N LEU A 6 -3.46 3.24 10.29
CA LEU A 6 -3.73 1.91 9.74
C LEU A 6 -3.01 0.83 10.55
N GLU A 7 -1.78 1.11 10.98
CA GLU A 7 -1.01 0.21 11.85
C GLU A 7 -1.66 0.06 13.22
N GLU A 8 -2.07 1.15 13.85
CA GLU A 8 -2.81 1.13 15.12
C GLU A 8 -4.09 0.31 15.01
N MET A 9 -4.88 0.51 13.95
CA MET A 9 -6.09 -0.30 13.71
C MET A 9 -5.77 -1.78 13.48
N LEU A 10 -4.66 -2.09 12.80
CA LEU A 10 -4.22 -3.47 12.58
C LEU A 10 -3.84 -4.16 13.89
N GLU A 11 -3.13 -3.45 14.78
CA GLU A 11 -2.79 -3.94 16.12
C GLU A 11 -4.03 -4.22 16.95
N ASN A 12 -4.96 -3.27 17.00
CA ASN A 12 -6.24 -3.41 17.70
C ASN A 12 -7.05 -4.62 17.18
N SER A 13 -7.14 -4.79 15.84
CA SER A 13 -7.82 -5.96 15.26
C SER A 13 -7.12 -7.29 15.58
N ARG A 14 -5.79 -7.29 15.68
CA ARG A 14 -5.02 -8.51 16.07
C ARG A 14 -5.25 -8.86 17.53
N GLU A 15 -5.29 -7.87 18.42
CA GLU A 15 -5.62 -8.07 19.83
C GLU A 15 -7.05 -8.62 19.99
N GLU A 16 -8.01 -8.05 19.27
CA GLU A 16 -9.38 -8.57 19.25
C GLU A 16 -9.44 -10.03 18.77
N MET A 17 -8.75 -10.36 17.68
CA MET A 17 -8.65 -11.73 17.19
C MET A 17 -8.07 -12.69 18.24
N PHE A 18 -7.06 -12.25 18.99
CA PHE A 18 -6.49 -13.04 20.08
C PHE A 18 -7.52 -13.30 21.18
N ASN A 19 -8.21 -12.25 21.63
CA ASN A 19 -9.25 -12.34 22.65
C ASN A 19 -10.40 -13.27 22.22
N LEU A 20 -10.87 -13.16 20.97
CA LEU A 20 -11.92 -14.02 20.42
C LEU A 20 -11.48 -15.49 20.35
N ARG A 21 -10.23 -15.76 19.97
CA ARG A 21 -9.68 -17.13 19.96
C ARG A 21 -9.55 -17.70 21.37
N PHE A 22 -9.18 -16.85 22.34
CA PHE A 22 -9.12 -17.25 23.74
C PHE A 22 -10.51 -17.60 24.30
N GLN A 23 -11.52 -16.78 23.99
CA GLN A 23 -12.92 -17.06 24.33
C GLN A 23 -13.43 -18.34 23.65
N GLN A 24 -13.07 -18.55 22.38
CA GLN A 24 -13.41 -19.76 21.64
C GLN A 24 -12.82 -21.02 22.28
N ALA A 25 -11.53 -20.98 22.65
CA ALA A 25 -10.86 -22.09 23.33
C ALA A 25 -11.46 -22.36 24.72
N SER A 26 -11.94 -21.31 25.40
CA SER A 26 -12.61 -21.40 26.70
C SER A 26 -14.09 -21.83 26.61
N ALA A 27 -14.62 -22.04 25.40
CA ALA A 27 -16.03 -22.33 25.14
C ALA A 27 -17.02 -21.28 25.71
N ARG A 28 -16.61 -20.01 25.77
CA ARG A 28 -17.41 -18.87 26.25
C ARG A 28 -17.75 -17.86 25.16
N LEU A 29 -17.45 -18.18 23.91
CA LEU A 29 -17.68 -17.28 22.79
C LEU A 29 -19.18 -17.28 22.42
N GLU A 30 -19.79 -16.11 22.51
CA GLU A 30 -21.21 -15.92 22.13
C GLU A 30 -21.36 -15.71 20.63
N ASP A 31 -20.48 -14.91 20.01
CA ASP A 31 -20.55 -14.57 18.59
C ASP A 31 -19.38 -15.14 17.78
N TYR A 32 -19.63 -16.27 17.10
CA TYR A 32 -18.69 -16.91 16.19
C TYR A 32 -18.54 -16.19 14.85
N SER A 33 -19.49 -15.33 14.48
CA SER A 33 -19.42 -14.58 13.22
C SER A 33 -18.33 -13.52 13.28
N ARG A 34 -18.10 -12.91 14.45
CA ARG A 34 -17.08 -11.88 14.67
C ARG A 34 -15.68 -12.33 14.29
N LEU A 35 -15.30 -13.58 14.55
CA LEU A 35 -14.02 -14.17 14.11
C LEU A 35 -13.78 -14.03 12.60
N LYS A 36 -14.83 -14.20 11.79
CA LYS A 36 -14.74 -14.08 10.32
C LYS A 36 -14.62 -12.61 9.90
N HIS A 37 -15.32 -11.71 10.59
CA HIS A 37 -15.24 -10.27 10.35
C HIS A 37 -13.86 -9.73 10.66
N VAL A 38 -13.34 -9.96 11.87
CA VAL A 38 -12.01 -9.49 12.29
C VAL A 38 -10.90 -10.05 11.40
N ARG A 39 -11.01 -11.32 10.96
CA ARG A 39 -10.05 -11.90 9.99
C ARG A 39 -10.03 -11.13 8.67
N ARG A 40 -11.20 -10.73 8.18
CA ARG A 40 -11.32 -9.96 6.93
C ARG A 40 -10.82 -8.54 7.12
N GLU A 41 -11.11 -7.91 8.26
CA GLU A 41 -10.61 -6.58 8.62
C GLU A 41 -9.07 -6.57 8.63
N ILE A 42 -8.43 -7.51 9.32
CA ILE A 42 -6.96 -7.68 9.30
C ILE A 42 -6.44 -7.81 7.88
N ALA A 43 -7.01 -8.72 7.08
CA ALA A 43 -6.56 -8.96 5.71
C ALA A 43 -6.71 -7.71 4.82
N GLN A 44 -7.77 -6.92 5.01
CA GLN A 44 -7.98 -5.67 4.29
C GLN A 44 -6.94 -4.61 4.67
N LEU A 45 -6.69 -4.43 5.98
CA LEU A 45 -5.69 -3.48 6.48
C LEU A 45 -4.29 -3.83 5.98
N GLU A 46 -3.89 -5.10 6.11
CA GLU A 46 -2.60 -5.60 5.60
C GLU A 46 -2.49 -5.41 4.08
N SER A 47 -3.57 -5.65 3.34
CA SER A 47 -3.59 -5.45 1.89
C SER A 47 -3.37 -3.98 1.52
N VAL A 48 -4.00 -3.04 2.22
CA VAL A 48 -3.83 -1.60 1.96
C VAL A 48 -2.40 -1.16 2.26
N LEU A 49 -1.85 -1.53 3.41
CA LEU A 49 -0.45 -1.23 3.78
C LEU A 49 0.53 -1.82 2.75
N HIS A 50 0.29 -3.07 2.32
CA HIS A 50 1.11 -3.71 1.31
C HIS A 50 1.05 -3.00 -0.04
N MET A 51 -0.15 -2.60 -0.49
CA MET A 51 -0.31 -1.87 -1.76
C MET A 51 0.35 -0.49 -1.70
N ARG A 52 0.27 0.22 -0.58
CA ARG A 52 0.98 1.49 -0.37
C ARG A 52 2.49 1.30 -0.48
N ARG A 53 3.04 0.29 0.20
CA ARG A 53 4.46 -0.06 0.11
C ARG A 53 4.88 -0.40 -1.31
N LEU A 54 4.09 -1.23 -2.01
CA LEU A 54 4.38 -1.58 -3.41
C LEU A 54 4.39 -0.34 -4.30
N ALA A 55 3.49 0.62 -4.09
CA ALA A 55 3.44 1.84 -4.89
C ALA A 55 4.75 2.64 -4.75
N VAL A 56 5.26 2.78 -3.53
CA VAL A 56 6.55 3.42 -3.25
C VAL A 56 7.68 2.67 -3.94
N GLU A 57 7.74 1.35 -3.79
CA GLU A 57 8.79 0.52 -4.39
C GLU A 57 8.78 0.57 -5.92
N THR A 58 7.59 0.54 -6.54
CA THR A 58 7.45 0.69 -7.99
C THR A 58 7.83 2.09 -8.46
N ALA A 59 7.52 3.14 -7.69
CA ALA A 59 7.89 4.50 -8.05
C ALA A 59 9.40 4.69 -8.10
N VAL A 60 10.11 4.15 -7.10
CA VAL A 60 11.58 4.22 -7.03
C VAL A 60 12.23 3.29 -8.04
N SER A 61 11.72 2.08 -8.26
CA SER A 61 12.36 1.09 -9.14
C SER A 61 12.17 1.37 -10.64
N GLU A 62 11.03 1.94 -11.05
CA GLU A 62 10.74 2.19 -12.46
C GLU A 62 11.31 3.52 -12.98
N SER A 63 11.73 4.44 -12.09
CA SER A 63 12.38 5.69 -12.47
C SER A 63 13.83 5.76 -11.99
N THR A 64 14.76 5.66 -12.94
CA THR A 64 16.21 5.79 -12.69
C THR A 64 16.57 7.18 -12.15
N GLU A 65 15.92 8.23 -12.63
CA GLU A 65 16.18 9.62 -12.23
C GLU A 65 15.77 9.86 -10.77
N LEU A 66 14.57 9.39 -10.40
CA LEU A 66 14.04 9.48 -9.05
C LEU A 66 14.89 8.67 -8.07
N ALA A 67 15.29 7.46 -8.45
CA ALA A 67 16.16 6.60 -7.64
C ALA A 67 17.52 7.26 -7.35
N ASN A 68 18.14 7.89 -8.35
CA ASN A 68 19.41 8.58 -8.16
C ASN A 68 19.27 9.80 -7.24
N PHE A 69 18.20 10.59 -7.40
CA PHE A 69 17.95 11.76 -6.56
C PHE A 69 17.69 11.41 -5.09
N LEU A 70 16.93 10.33 -4.85
CA LEU A 70 16.56 9.88 -3.51
C LEU A 70 17.68 9.13 -2.78
N LYS A 71 18.66 8.58 -3.50
CA LYS A 71 19.73 7.75 -2.90
C LYS A 71 20.59 8.51 -1.89
N ASP A 72 20.82 9.79 -2.13
CA ASP A 72 21.73 10.62 -1.34
C ASP A 72 21.00 11.35 -0.19
N LYS A 73 19.68 11.19 -0.07
CA LYS A 73 18.83 11.91 0.89
C LYS A 73 18.11 10.97 1.84
N THR A 74 17.82 11.46 3.03
CA THR A 74 16.84 10.86 3.95
C THR A 74 15.45 11.32 3.53
N TRP A 75 14.55 10.38 3.29
CA TRP A 75 13.19 10.71 2.86
C TRP A 75 12.17 9.80 3.52
N LYS A 76 10.95 10.31 3.66
CA LYS A 76 9.75 9.56 4.01
C LYS A 76 8.81 9.58 2.82
N ALA A 77 8.24 8.43 2.50
CA ALA A 77 7.26 8.32 1.43
C ALA A 77 5.86 8.14 2.01
N THR A 78 4.91 8.91 1.48
CA THR A 78 3.50 8.80 1.83
C THR A 78 2.73 8.39 0.58
N ALA A 79 2.15 7.20 0.59
CA ALA A 79 1.35 6.71 -0.54
C ALA A 79 -0.14 6.83 -0.22
N ARG A 80 -0.89 7.55 -1.06
CA ARG A 80 -2.34 7.70 -0.95
C ARG A 80 -3.00 7.25 -2.24
N TYR A 81 -4.08 6.51 -2.11
CA TYR A 81 -4.89 6.13 -3.25
C TYR A 81 -5.88 7.25 -3.56
N ASP A 82 -5.83 7.78 -4.78
CA ASP A 82 -6.78 8.78 -5.25
C ASP A 82 -7.99 8.08 -5.90
N TYR A 83 -9.16 8.22 -5.26
CA TYR A 83 -10.42 7.67 -5.72
C TYR A 83 -11.14 8.54 -6.75
N GLU A 84 -10.79 9.83 -6.84
CA GLU A 84 -11.51 10.83 -7.64
C GLU A 84 -10.86 11.04 -9.00
N ASN A 85 -9.53 11.17 -9.06
CA ASN A 85 -8.91 11.67 -10.29
C ASN A 85 -8.26 10.59 -11.16
N LEU A 86 -7.73 9.48 -10.62
CA LEU A 86 -6.91 8.56 -11.45
C LEU A 86 -6.86 7.06 -11.09
N ILE A 87 -7.66 6.53 -10.13
CA ILE A 87 -7.64 5.10 -9.73
C ILE A 87 -6.18 4.62 -9.59
N ALA A 88 -5.35 5.44 -8.93
CA ALA A 88 -3.90 5.29 -8.88
C ALA A 88 -3.39 5.73 -7.50
N TYR A 89 -2.20 5.26 -7.16
CA TYR A 89 -1.48 5.68 -5.98
C TYR A 89 -0.67 6.94 -6.29
N GLN A 90 -0.95 8.01 -5.58
CA GLN A 90 -0.07 9.17 -5.49
C GLN A 90 0.93 8.93 -4.36
N VAL A 91 2.20 8.96 -4.70
CA VAL A 91 3.31 8.80 -3.78
C VAL A 91 4.02 10.13 -3.66
N GLU A 92 4.07 10.67 -2.45
CA GLU A 92 4.80 11.89 -2.13
C GLU A 92 6.02 11.53 -1.31
N PHE A 93 7.19 12.00 -1.75
CA PHE A 93 8.46 11.87 -1.05
C PHE A 93 8.75 13.20 -0.36
N THR A 94 8.91 13.18 0.95
CA THR A 94 9.23 14.36 1.76
C THR A 94 10.54 14.16 2.52
N ASP A 95 11.26 15.23 2.78
CA ASP A 95 12.41 15.23 3.69
C ASP A 95 11.96 15.15 5.16
N GLU A 96 12.90 14.98 6.09
CA GLU A 96 12.64 15.00 7.54
C GLU A 96 12.03 16.32 8.02
N SER A 97 12.32 17.42 7.31
CA SER A 97 11.76 18.75 7.53
C SER A 97 10.33 18.92 7.00
N GLY A 98 9.82 17.95 6.23
CA GLY A 98 8.48 17.99 5.63
C GLY A 98 8.41 18.64 4.24
N ASP A 99 9.54 19.08 3.68
CA ASP A 99 9.59 19.63 2.33
C ASP A 99 9.41 18.53 1.28
N SER A 100 8.58 18.79 0.27
CA SER A 100 8.33 17.85 -0.82
C SER A 100 9.55 17.75 -1.74
N LEU A 101 10.12 16.54 -1.85
CA LEU A 101 11.28 16.22 -2.68
C LEU A 101 10.88 15.71 -4.06
N ALA A 102 9.82 14.91 -4.14
CA ALA A 102 9.30 14.37 -5.38
C ALA A 102 7.86 13.88 -5.21
N SER A 103 7.12 13.79 -6.30
CA SER A 103 5.81 13.14 -6.36
C SER A 103 5.76 12.17 -7.53
N ALA A 104 5.10 11.03 -7.35
CA ALA A 104 4.91 10.04 -8.39
C ALA A 104 3.47 9.53 -8.41
N VAL A 105 2.97 9.20 -9.59
CA VAL A 105 1.67 8.56 -9.78
C VAL A 105 1.90 7.15 -10.31
N VAL A 106 1.43 6.16 -9.55
CA VAL A 106 1.64 4.74 -9.81
C VAL A 106 0.31 4.03 -9.92
N ASP A 107 0.13 3.30 -11.01
CA ASP A 107 -1.01 2.40 -11.19
C ASP A 107 -0.59 0.94 -10.98
N LEU A 108 -0.98 0.39 -9.84
CA LEU A 108 -0.74 -1.00 -9.50
C LEU A 108 -1.79 -1.96 -10.09
N ASN A 109 -2.85 -1.45 -10.71
CA ASN A 109 -3.94 -2.27 -11.24
C ASN A 109 -3.59 -2.87 -12.61
N LYS A 110 -2.69 -3.85 -12.63
CA LYS A 110 -2.36 -4.59 -13.85
C LYS A 110 -3.48 -5.57 -14.17
N LYS A 111 -4.28 -5.26 -15.21
CA LYS A 111 -5.31 -6.17 -15.72
C LYS A 111 -4.68 -7.51 -16.09
N ARG A 112 -5.15 -8.60 -15.45
CA ARG A 112 -4.68 -9.95 -15.75
C ARG A 112 -4.99 -10.32 -17.19
N VAL A 113 -3.95 -10.44 -18.00
CA VAL A 113 -4.09 -10.80 -19.42
C VAL A 113 -4.22 -12.32 -19.58
N ARG A 114 -5.27 -12.76 -20.29
CA ARG A 114 -5.60 -14.19 -20.42
C ARG A 114 -4.76 -14.92 -21.49
N SER A 115 -4.38 -14.27 -22.59
CA SER A 115 -3.65 -14.93 -23.70
C SER A 115 -2.13 -14.90 -23.53
N ARG A 116 -1.43 -15.95 -23.98
CA ARG A 116 0.03 -16.09 -23.85
C ARG A 116 0.80 -14.99 -24.59
N LYS A 117 0.36 -14.63 -25.81
CA LYS A 117 0.95 -13.55 -26.62
C LYS A 117 0.73 -12.17 -25.98
N ALA A 118 -0.43 -11.92 -25.37
CA ALA A 118 -0.67 -10.64 -24.73
C ALA A 118 -0.04 -10.56 -23.33
N ARG A 119 0.25 -11.69 -22.66
CA ARG A 119 1.05 -11.72 -21.43
C ARG A 119 2.49 -11.26 -21.65
N SER A 120 3.14 -11.64 -22.76
CA SER A 120 4.51 -11.17 -23.05
C SER A 120 4.56 -9.68 -23.36
N ALA A 121 3.52 -9.12 -23.98
CA ALA A 121 3.37 -7.68 -24.20
C ALA A 121 3.10 -6.90 -22.90
N SER A 122 2.18 -7.39 -22.05
CA SER A 122 1.86 -6.76 -20.75
C SER A 122 3.03 -6.79 -19.77
N LYS A 123 3.95 -7.75 -19.88
CA LYS A 123 5.14 -7.80 -19.03
C LYS A 123 6.09 -6.60 -19.24
N LYS A 124 5.94 -5.86 -20.35
CA LYS A 124 6.75 -4.68 -20.70
C LYS A 124 6.09 -3.34 -20.34
N SER A 125 4.84 -3.32 -19.85
CA SER A 125 4.18 -2.06 -19.48
C SER A 125 4.62 -1.61 -18.08
N SER A 126 5.16 -0.38 -18.01
CA SER A 126 5.47 0.33 -16.76
C SER A 126 4.21 0.56 -15.92
N SER A 127 4.33 0.46 -14.59
CA SER A 127 3.27 0.77 -13.61
C SER A 127 3.22 2.27 -13.31
N LEU A 128 4.35 2.95 -13.47
CA LEU A 128 4.54 4.36 -13.20
C LEU A 128 3.96 5.18 -14.36
N LYS A 129 2.98 6.03 -14.03
CA LYS A 129 2.28 6.90 -14.99
C LYS A 129 3.00 8.23 -15.16
N SER A 130 3.44 8.84 -14.06
CA SER A 130 4.19 10.09 -14.06
C SER A 130 5.03 10.21 -12.79
N PHE A 131 6.10 11.01 -12.86
CA PHE A 131 6.86 11.45 -11.70
C PHE A 131 7.34 12.87 -11.91
N GLU A 132 7.44 13.62 -10.82
CA GLU A 132 7.91 15.00 -10.77
C GLU A 132 8.92 15.10 -9.63
N ILE A 133 10.08 15.67 -9.91
CA ILE A 133 11.12 15.95 -8.91
C ILE A 133 11.00 17.44 -8.56
N ALA A 134 10.95 17.75 -7.27
CA ALA A 134 11.00 19.14 -6.82
C ALA A 134 12.40 19.71 -7.14
N GLY A 135 12.42 20.72 -8.00
CA GLY A 135 13.63 21.42 -8.45
C GLY A 135 13.96 22.63 -7.60
#